data_AF-A0AAW4FXQ6-F1
#
_entry.id   AF-A0AAW4FXQ6-F1
#
_cell.length_a   1.000
_cell.length_b   1.000
_cell.length_c   1.000
_cell.angle_alpha   90.00
_cell.angle_beta   90.00
_cell.angle_gamma   90.00
#
_symmetry.space_group_name_H-M   'P 1'
#
loop_
_entity.id
_entity.type
_entity.pdbx_description
1 polymer ?
#
loop_
_entity_poly.entity_id
_entity_poly.type
_entity_poly.pdbx_seq_one_letter_code
_entity_poly.pdbx_strand_id
1 'polypeptide(L)'
;MNEFSPTVGVSTTRPTDMPEDHAALPVWNAENWFYENWPVGQRIRSLRRTISESDSHLFNTLVVDIHPYVQDQMFAEREGIFGRRLVAGAFVFSAGLGLVATNCVNAFSYGYDKLRF
;
A
#
# COMPACT_ATOMS: atom_id res chain seq x y z
N MET A 1 18.82 -14.33 26.20
CA MET A 1 18.01 -13.67 25.16
C MET A 1 16.60 -14.22 25.30
N ASN A 2 15.60 -13.38 25.54
CA ASN A 2 14.21 -13.86 25.50
C ASN A 2 13.91 -14.34 24.08
N GLU A 3 13.45 -15.58 23.94
CA GLU A 3 12.90 -16.08 22.68
C GLU A 3 11.63 -15.29 22.37
N PHE A 4 11.73 -14.30 21.48
CA PHE A 4 10.56 -13.70 20.88
C PHE A 4 9.98 -14.68 19.87
N SER A 5 8.80 -15.23 20.15
CA SER A 5 8.05 -16.01 19.17
C SER A 5 7.61 -15.08 18.03
N PRO A 6 7.95 -15.36 16.76
CA PRO A 6 7.53 -14.53 15.65
C PRO A 6 6.01 -14.45 15.60
N THR A 7 5.44 -13.24 15.69
CA THR A 7 4.00 -12.99 15.50
C THR A 7 3.67 -12.60 14.06
N VAL A 8 4.71 -12.42 13.24
CA VAL A 8 4.62 -12.10 11.81
C VAL A 8 4.03 -13.28 11.08
N GLY A 9 3.04 -13.07 10.24
CA GLY A 9 2.61 -14.17 9.41
C GLY A 9 1.77 -15.22 10.16
N VAL A 10 1.37 -14.95 11.41
CA VAL A 10 0.78 -16.01 12.26
C VAL A 10 -0.72 -16.12 12.11
N SER A 11 -1.43 -15.00 12.01
CA SER A 11 -2.89 -14.99 11.96
C SER A 11 -3.42 -14.22 10.76
N THR A 12 -4.52 -14.74 10.21
CA THR A 12 -5.31 -14.08 9.17
C THR A 12 -6.74 -13.94 9.65
N THR A 13 -7.40 -12.86 9.23
CA THR A 13 -8.83 -12.62 9.49
C THR A 13 -9.76 -13.40 8.56
N ARG A 14 -9.23 -14.13 7.56
CA ARG A 14 -9.99 -14.89 6.54
C ARG A 14 -11.21 -14.13 5.97
N PRO A 15 -11.00 -12.93 5.40
CA PRO A 15 -12.08 -12.17 4.77
C PRO A 15 -12.70 -12.95 3.59
N THR A 16 -14.01 -12.86 3.44
CA THR A 16 -14.78 -13.59 2.40
C THR A 16 -14.98 -12.78 1.11
N ASP A 17 -14.55 -11.52 1.09
CA ASP A 17 -14.73 -10.56 0.00
C ASP A 17 -13.46 -10.35 -0.85
N MET A 18 -12.55 -11.34 -0.84
CA MET A 18 -11.35 -11.37 -1.67
C MET A 18 -11.01 -12.81 -2.07
N PRO A 19 -10.11 -13.03 -3.05
CA PRO A 19 -9.67 -14.37 -3.44
C PRO A 19 -9.17 -15.19 -2.24
N GLU A 20 -9.49 -16.49 -2.22
CA GLU A 20 -9.21 -17.37 -1.08
C GLU A 20 -7.70 -17.46 -0.76
N ASP A 21 -6.88 -17.52 -1.79
CA ASP A 21 -5.43 -17.53 -1.70
C ASP A 21 -4.88 -16.24 -1.06
N HIS A 22 -5.51 -15.10 -1.32
CA HIS A 22 -5.19 -13.83 -0.66
C HIS A 22 -5.76 -13.80 0.76
N ALA A 23 -6.97 -14.34 0.98
CA ALA A 23 -7.63 -14.41 2.27
C ALA A 23 -6.83 -15.25 3.28
N ALA A 24 -6.19 -16.32 2.82
CA ALA A 24 -5.33 -17.20 3.61
C ALA A 24 -4.02 -16.54 4.06
N LEU A 25 -3.56 -15.49 3.37
CA LEU A 25 -2.34 -14.79 3.77
C LEU A 25 -2.53 -14.10 5.13
N PRO A 26 -1.52 -14.21 6.02
CA PRO A 26 -1.55 -13.52 7.30
C PRO A 26 -1.59 -12.00 7.13
N VAL A 27 -2.24 -11.33 8.08
CA VAL A 27 -2.27 -9.87 8.12
C VAL A 27 -0.95 -9.33 8.67
N TRP A 28 -0.47 -8.26 8.06
CA TRP A 28 0.70 -7.51 8.50
C TRP A 28 0.60 -6.99 9.95
N ASN A 29 1.59 -7.28 10.80
CA ASN A 29 1.71 -6.79 12.18
C ASN A 29 3.18 -6.69 12.65
N ALA A 30 3.75 -5.49 12.86
CA ALA A 30 5.20 -5.32 12.96
C ALA A 30 5.71 -4.33 14.00
N GLU A 31 6.50 -4.78 14.99
CA GLU A 31 7.12 -3.86 15.98
C GLU A 31 8.60 -4.13 16.33
N ASN A 32 9.10 -5.37 16.39
CA ASN A 32 10.50 -5.66 16.79
C ASN A 32 11.08 -6.87 16.08
N TRP A 33 11.69 -6.66 14.91
CA TRP A 33 12.18 -7.75 14.05
C TRP A 33 13.65 -7.60 13.69
N PHE A 34 14.26 -8.73 13.36
CA PHE A 34 15.62 -8.86 12.87
C PHE A 34 15.64 -9.55 11.51
N TYR A 35 16.79 -9.50 10.85
CA TYR A 35 16.99 -10.05 9.51
C TYR A 35 16.65 -11.56 9.46
N GLU A 36 16.98 -12.30 10.50
CA GLU A 36 16.80 -13.74 10.62
C GLU A 36 15.34 -14.17 10.69
N ASN A 37 14.41 -13.23 10.95
CA ASN A 37 12.98 -13.50 11.00
C ASN A 37 12.32 -13.54 9.61
N TRP A 38 13.05 -13.26 8.54
CA TRP A 38 12.54 -13.13 7.17
C TRP A 38 13.04 -14.24 6.22
N PRO A 39 12.45 -15.44 6.27
CA PRO A 39 12.74 -16.47 5.28
C PRO A 39 12.30 -16.05 3.88
N VAL A 40 13.10 -16.45 2.88
CA VAL A 40 12.78 -16.24 1.47
C VAL A 40 11.45 -16.91 1.14
N GLY A 41 10.58 -16.17 0.44
CA GLY A 41 9.27 -16.65 0.02
C GLY A 41 8.14 -16.38 1.02
N GLN A 42 8.43 -15.81 2.19
CA GLN A 42 7.39 -15.35 3.11
C GLN A 42 6.46 -14.34 2.44
N ARG A 43 5.16 -14.49 2.70
CA ARG A 43 4.11 -13.62 2.17
C ARG A 43 3.28 -13.06 3.32
N ILE A 44 2.86 -11.82 3.15
CA ILE A 44 2.09 -11.02 4.10
C ILE A 44 1.05 -10.22 3.32
N ARG A 45 -0.06 -9.90 3.96
CA ARG A 45 -1.12 -9.07 3.38
C ARG A 45 -1.26 -7.78 4.18
N SER A 46 -1.33 -6.65 3.49
CA SER A 46 -1.62 -5.37 4.12
C SER A 46 -3.09 -5.26 4.55
N LEU A 47 -3.42 -4.17 5.24
CA LEU A 47 -4.81 -3.74 5.36
C LEU A 47 -5.32 -3.18 4.03
N ARG A 48 -6.65 -3.04 3.94
CA ARG A 48 -7.32 -2.41 2.81
C ARG A 48 -7.61 -0.95 3.14
N ARG A 49 -7.53 -0.09 2.13
CA ARG A 49 -7.95 1.32 2.22
C ARG A 49 -8.73 1.68 0.96
N THR A 50 -9.96 2.14 1.15
CA THR A 50 -10.73 2.79 0.08
C THR A 50 -10.21 4.20 -0.11
N ILE A 51 -9.97 4.60 -1.36
CA ILE A 51 -9.53 5.96 -1.69
C ILE A 51 -10.75 6.73 -2.20
N SER A 52 -11.03 7.86 -1.55
CA SER A 52 -12.06 8.79 -2.00
C SER A 52 -11.47 9.88 -2.89
N GLU A 53 -12.36 10.62 -3.56
CA GLU A 53 -11.97 11.80 -4.34
C GLU A 53 -11.25 12.86 -3.50
N SER A 54 -11.72 13.10 -2.28
CA SER A 54 -11.12 14.07 -1.37
C SER A 54 -9.69 13.68 -0.95
N ASP A 55 -9.43 12.38 -0.74
CA ASP A 55 -8.06 11.90 -0.47
C ASP A 55 -7.14 12.21 -1.66
N SER A 56 -7.60 11.91 -2.88
CA SER A 56 -6.84 12.14 -4.11
C SER A 56 -6.55 13.63 -4.30
N HIS A 57 -7.56 14.48 -4.14
CA HIS A 57 -7.39 15.93 -4.27
C HIS A 57 -6.46 16.51 -3.20
N LEU A 58 -6.53 16.03 -1.96
CA LEU A 58 -5.65 16.45 -0.87
C LEU A 58 -4.20 16.08 -1.15
N PHE A 59 -3.92 14.83 -1.53
CA PHE A 59 -2.57 14.38 -1.87
C PHE A 59 -2.00 15.22 -3.01
N ASN A 60 -2.75 15.34 -4.10
CA ASN A 60 -2.33 16.06 -5.29
C ASN A 60 -2.05 17.55 -5.00
N THR A 61 -2.87 18.19 -4.16
CA THR A 61 -2.64 19.57 -3.73
C THR A 61 -1.38 19.69 -2.88
N LEU A 62 -1.16 18.75 -1.96
CA LEU A 62 0.02 18.74 -1.08
C LEU A 62 1.32 18.63 -1.87
N VAL A 63 1.36 17.81 -2.91
CA VAL A 63 2.57 17.57 -3.73
C VAL A 63 2.60 18.34 -5.04
N VAL A 64 1.59 19.18 -5.29
CA VAL A 64 1.43 19.97 -6.53
C VAL A 64 1.35 19.09 -7.80
N ASP A 65 0.76 17.89 -7.68
CA ASP A 65 0.43 17.02 -8.83
C ASP A 65 -0.90 17.48 -9.46
N ILE A 66 -0.82 18.53 -10.28
CA ILE A 66 -1.97 19.20 -10.90
C ILE A 66 -2.16 18.83 -12.38
N HIS A 67 -1.74 17.64 -12.78
CA HIS A 67 -1.91 17.21 -14.17
C HIS A 67 -3.41 17.08 -14.52
N PRO A 68 -3.82 17.41 -15.77
CA PRO A 68 -5.23 17.43 -16.15
C PRO A 68 -5.95 16.08 -15.92
N TYR A 69 -5.27 14.95 -16.13
CA TYR A 69 -5.88 13.62 -15.94
C TYR A 69 -6.15 13.24 -14.48
N VAL A 70 -5.60 13.97 -13.49
CA VAL A 70 -5.87 13.75 -12.05
C VAL A 70 -6.61 14.91 -11.38
N GLN A 71 -6.67 16.09 -12.00
CA GLN A 71 -7.22 17.30 -11.36
C GLN A 71 -8.21 18.11 -12.22
N ASP A 72 -8.40 17.79 -13.50
CA ASP A 72 -9.35 18.50 -14.35
C ASP A 72 -10.49 17.57 -14.81
N GLN A 73 -11.74 17.91 -14.43
CA GLN A 73 -12.92 17.15 -14.87
C GLN A 73 -13.11 17.23 -16.39
N MET A 74 -13.01 18.43 -16.94
CA MET A 74 -13.36 18.70 -18.33
C MET A 74 -12.38 18.01 -19.25
N PHE A 75 -11.09 18.05 -18.91
CA PHE A 75 -10.07 17.27 -19.60
C PHE A 75 -10.36 15.77 -19.50
N ALA A 76 -10.59 15.25 -18.29
CA ALA A 76 -10.75 13.82 -18.09
C ALA A 76 -11.98 13.24 -18.80
N GLU A 77 -13.06 14.00 -18.93
CA GLU A 77 -14.27 13.60 -19.67
C GLU A 77 -14.13 13.68 -21.19
N ARG A 78 -13.41 14.69 -21.70
CA ARG A 78 -13.36 14.99 -23.14
C ARG A 78 -12.18 14.33 -23.85
N GLU A 79 -11.02 14.35 -23.21
CA GLU A 79 -9.74 13.93 -23.78
C GLU A 79 -9.18 12.67 -23.09
N GLY A 80 -9.65 12.37 -21.86
CA GLY A 80 -9.17 11.25 -21.06
C GLY A 80 -9.74 9.89 -21.50
N ILE A 81 -8.89 8.86 -21.51
CA ILE A 81 -9.25 7.48 -21.92
C ILE A 81 -10.29 6.85 -20.98
N PHE A 82 -10.34 7.28 -19.72
CA PHE A 82 -11.20 6.68 -18.68
C PHE A 82 -12.49 7.49 -18.40
N GLY A 83 -12.65 8.67 -19.02
CA GLY A 83 -13.82 9.53 -18.83
C GLY A 83 -13.99 10.11 -17.43
N ARG A 84 -13.00 9.99 -16.53
CA ARG A 84 -13.00 10.46 -15.15
C ARG A 84 -11.58 10.78 -14.69
N ARG A 85 -11.44 11.70 -13.73
CA ARG A 85 -10.15 11.94 -13.07
C ARG A 85 -9.63 10.65 -12.44
N LEU A 86 -8.33 10.44 -12.56
CA LEU A 86 -7.65 9.31 -11.96
C LEU A 86 -7.09 9.66 -10.59
N VAL A 87 -6.88 8.62 -9.78
CA VAL A 87 -6.00 8.72 -8.62
C VAL A 87 -4.56 8.73 -9.13
N ALA A 88 -3.75 9.70 -8.68
CA ALA A 88 -2.35 9.77 -9.08
C ALA A 88 -1.61 8.48 -8.71
N GLY A 89 -0.81 7.94 -9.63
CA GLY A 89 0.01 6.74 -9.36
C GLY A 89 0.94 6.95 -8.16
N ALA A 90 1.50 8.15 -8.00
CA ALA A 90 2.29 8.53 -6.84
C ALA A 90 1.50 8.41 -5.52
N PHE A 91 0.20 8.73 -5.52
CA PHE A 91 -0.65 8.55 -4.34
C PHE A 91 -0.88 7.06 -4.05
N VAL A 92 -1.22 6.27 -5.07
CA VAL A 92 -1.41 4.81 -4.92
C VAL A 92 -0.15 4.16 -4.36
N PHE A 93 1.02 4.51 -4.90
CA PHE A 93 2.31 4.04 -4.41
C PHE A 93 2.57 4.43 -2.96
N SER A 94 2.36 5.71 -2.60
CA SER A 94 2.53 6.20 -1.23
C SER A 94 1.60 5.54 -0.23
N ALA A 95 0.33 5.32 -0.61
CA ALA A 95 -0.64 4.60 0.22
C ALA A 95 -0.21 3.14 0.43
N GLY A 96 0.28 2.47 -0.62
CA GLY A 96 0.82 1.11 -0.53
C GLY A 96 1.96 1.01 0.48
N LEU A 97 2.91 1.96 0.45
CA LEU A 97 4.00 2.02 1.43
C LEU A 97 3.49 2.22 2.86
N GLY A 98 2.54 3.14 3.07
CA GLY A 98 1.95 3.38 4.38
C GLY A 98 1.23 2.17 4.97
N LEU A 99 0.57 1.36 4.11
CA LEU A 99 -0.15 0.16 4.53
C LEU A 99 0.75 -1.01 4.95
N VAL A 100 2.04 -0.96 4.60
CA VAL A 100 3.07 -1.93 5.00
C VAL A 100 4.15 -1.29 5.85
N ALA A 101 3.98 -0.03 6.26
CA ALA A 101 4.91 0.65 7.14
C ALA A 101 4.92 -0.04 8.52
N THR A 102 6.06 0.05 9.19
CA THR A 102 6.39 -0.71 10.39
C THR A 102 7.03 0.23 11.41
N ASN A 103 6.77 0.02 12.69
CA ASN A 103 7.46 0.73 13.78
C ASN A 103 8.80 0.07 14.17
N CYS A 104 9.26 -0.92 13.41
CA CYS A 104 10.53 -1.61 13.64
C CYS A 104 11.71 -0.64 13.49
N VAL A 105 12.37 -0.35 14.61
CA VAL A 105 13.54 0.54 14.67
C VAL A 105 14.80 -0.05 14.04
N ASN A 106 14.79 -1.35 13.73
CA ASN A 106 15.93 -2.07 13.15
C ASN A 106 15.93 -2.06 11.61
N ALA A 107 14.96 -1.40 10.97
CA ALA A 107 14.79 -1.42 9.53
C ALA A 107 14.50 -0.02 8.96
N PHE A 108 14.95 0.21 7.72
CA PHE A 108 14.58 1.37 6.93
C PHE A 108 14.44 0.99 5.45
N SER A 109 13.60 1.70 4.72
CA SER A 109 13.47 1.52 3.26
C SER A 109 14.57 2.30 2.55
N TYR A 110 15.44 1.62 1.80
CA TYR A 110 16.58 2.24 1.11
C TYR A 110 16.35 2.49 -0.39
N GLY A 111 15.28 1.97 -0.97
CA GLY A 111 14.98 2.16 -2.38
C GLY A 111 13.87 1.26 -2.90
N TYR A 112 13.58 1.43 -4.19
CA TYR A 112 12.57 0.70 -4.93
C TYR A 112 13.19 0.22 -6.26
N ASP A 113 12.87 -1.00 -6.70
CA ASP A 113 13.48 -1.62 -7.89
C ASP A 113 12.64 -1.39 -9.16
N LYS A 114 11.48 -2.07 -9.28
CA LYS A 114 10.69 -2.13 -10.52
C LYS A 114 9.27 -1.57 -10.37
N LEU A 115 9.16 -0.25 -10.14
CA LEU A 115 7.85 0.41 -10.05
C LEU A 115 7.13 0.44 -11.41
N ARG A 116 5.90 -0.06 -11.45
CA ARG A 116 5.00 -0.04 -12.62
C ARG A 116 3.59 0.28 -12.15
N PHE A 117 2.86 1.04 -12.98
CA PHE A 117 1.45 1.37 -12.83
C PHE A 117 0.67 0.78 -13.99
#